data_AF-A0A4R6BM06-F1
#
_entry.id   AF-A0A4R6BM06-F1
#
_cell.length_a   1.000
_cell.length_b   1.000
_cell.length_c   1.000
_cell.angle_alpha   90.00
_cell.angle_beta   90.00
_cell.angle_gamma   90.00
#
_symmetry.space_group_name_H-M   'P 1'
#
loop_
_entity.id
_entity.type
_entity.pdbx_description
1 polymer ?
#
loop_
_entity_poly.entity_id
_entity_poly.type
_entity_poly.pdbx_seq_one_letter_code
_entity_poly.pdbx_strand_id
1 'polypeptide(L)'
;MNGLANIFIYAAVFAAQYLLSLTSHKWLSLIVPVFFTIFMIYQVNAQILSPLTAVLITIVMYLFLYGQFRTAQKNKEQKQKSELNKMKSKDI
;
A
#
# COMPACT_ATOMS: atom_id res chain seq x y z
N MET A 1 -15.33 13.76 -16.65
CA MET A 1 -15.32 13.41 -15.21
C MET A 1 -14.41 14.41 -14.50
N ASN A 2 -14.94 15.12 -13.50
CA ASN A 2 -14.27 16.28 -12.87
C ASN A 2 -13.04 15.83 -12.07
N GLY A 3 -11.88 16.44 -12.31
CA GLY A 3 -10.57 16.01 -11.77
C GLY A 3 -10.51 15.85 -10.25
N LEU A 4 -11.39 16.53 -9.50
CA LEU A 4 -11.52 16.39 -8.06
C LEU A 4 -12.01 15.01 -7.60
N ALA A 5 -12.91 14.38 -8.35
CA ALA A 5 -13.43 13.05 -8.01
C ALA A 5 -12.34 11.97 -8.09
N ASN A 6 -11.43 12.12 -9.06
CA ASN A 6 -10.30 11.20 -9.22
C ASN A 6 -9.33 11.28 -8.02
N ILE A 7 -9.10 12.48 -7.47
CA ILE A 7 -8.21 12.68 -6.32
C ILE A 7 -8.72 11.94 -5.08
N PHE A 8 -10.03 12.02 -4.79
CA PHE A 8 -10.63 11.30 -3.67
C PHE A 8 -10.54 9.78 -3.84
N ILE A 9 -10.69 9.29 -5.08
CA ILE A 9 -10.52 7.86 -5.39
C ILE A 9 -9.08 7.42 -5.13
N TYR A 10 -8.07 8.16 -5.58
CA TYR A 10 -6.67 7.83 -5.31
C TYR A 10 -6.36 7.89 -3.81
N ALA A 11 -6.85 8.91 -3.09
CA ALA A 11 -6.67 9.01 -1.65
C ALA A 11 -7.33 7.84 -0.90
N ALA A 12 -8.52 7.42 -1.32
CA ALA A 12 -9.21 6.26 -0.76
C ALA A 12 -8.45 4.95 -1.02
N VAL A 13 -7.87 4.78 -2.21
CA VAL A 13 -7.03 3.62 -2.55
C VAL A 13 -5.76 3.59 -1.70
N PHE A 14 -5.09 4.72 -1.52
CA PHE A 14 -3.90 4.81 -0.65
C PHE A 14 -4.24 4.58 0.82
N ALA A 15 -5.35 5.15 1.31
CA ALA A 15 -5.82 4.92 2.67
C ALA A 15 -6.19 3.45 2.90
N ALA A 16 -6.90 2.84 1.95
CA ALA A 16 -7.19 1.41 1.97
C ALA A 16 -5.89 0.60 1.98
N GLN A 17 -4.90 0.93 1.16
CA GLN A 17 -3.63 0.22 1.16
C GLN A 17 -2.94 0.26 2.52
N TYR A 18 -2.88 1.44 3.14
CA TYR A 18 -2.23 1.64 4.43
C TYR A 18 -2.96 0.87 5.54
N LEU A 19 -4.29 0.96 5.60
CA LEU A 19 -5.12 0.23 6.57
C LEU A 19 -5.01 -1.28 6.40
N LEU A 20 -4.99 -1.75 5.15
CA LEU A 20 -4.81 -3.16 4.80
C LEU A 20 -3.40 -3.67 5.12
N SER A 21 -2.40 -2.81 5.06
CA SER A 21 -1.03 -3.13 5.48
C SER A 21 -0.87 -3.20 7.00
N LEU A 22 -1.78 -2.58 7.78
CA LEU A 22 -1.82 -2.66 9.24
C LEU A 22 -2.53 -3.93 9.74
N THR A 23 -3.34 -4.56 8.90
CA THR A 23 -4.07 -5.80 9.24
C THR A 23 -3.10 -6.98 9.38
N SER A 24 -3.38 -7.99 10.22
CA SER A 24 -2.46 -9.15 10.38
C SER A 24 -2.35 -10.01 9.13
N HIS A 25 -3.27 -9.84 8.19
CA HIS A 25 -3.39 -10.61 6.98
C HIS A 25 -2.51 -9.99 5.90
N LYS A 26 -1.26 -10.46 5.80
CA LYS A 26 -0.26 -10.01 4.82
C LYS A 26 -0.76 -10.05 3.36
N TRP A 27 -1.77 -10.87 3.06
CA TRP A 27 -2.40 -10.96 1.75
C TRP A 27 -3.21 -9.72 1.36
N LEU A 28 -3.77 -9.00 2.33
CA LEU A 28 -4.59 -7.81 2.08
C LEU A 28 -3.76 -6.63 1.58
N SER A 29 -2.47 -6.54 1.91
CA SER A 29 -1.58 -5.52 1.30
C SER A 29 -1.27 -5.79 -0.17
N LEU A 30 -1.52 -7.01 -0.64
CA LEU A 30 -1.27 -7.43 -2.03
C LEU A 30 -2.37 -6.99 -2.98
N ILE A 31 -3.53 -6.58 -2.46
CA ILE A 31 -4.66 -6.16 -3.30
C ILE A 31 -4.31 -4.91 -4.11
N VAL A 32 -3.54 -3.99 -3.54
CA VAL A 32 -3.23 -2.73 -4.19
C VAL A 32 -2.17 -2.83 -5.28
N PRO A 33 -1.08 -3.60 -5.16
CA PRO A 33 -0.23 -3.87 -6.33
C PRO A 33 -1.00 -4.55 -7.47
N VAL A 34 -1.97 -5.43 -7.16
CA VAL A 34 -2.85 -6.03 -8.18
C VAL A 34 -3.69 -4.97 -8.89
N PHE A 35 -4.39 -4.10 -8.15
CA PHE A 35 -5.17 -3.01 -8.74
C PHE A 35 -4.30 -2.04 -9.56
N PHE A 36 -3.11 -1.71 -9.06
CA PHE A 36 -2.17 -0.85 -9.78
C PHE A 36 -1.70 -1.47 -11.10
N THR A 37 -1.47 -2.79 -11.14
CA THR A 37 -1.13 -3.51 -12.38
C THR A 37 -2.25 -3.42 -13.40
N ILE A 38 -3.50 -3.65 -12.98
CA ILE A 38 -4.67 -3.56 -13.86
C ILE A 38 -4.78 -2.14 -14.44
N PHE A 39 -4.56 -1.12 -13.62
CA PHE A 39 -4.57 0.27 -14.06
C PHE A 39 -3.46 0.56 -15.09
N MET A 40 -2.26 0.05 -14.87
CA MET A 40 -1.15 0.19 -15.83
C MET A 40 -1.42 -0.50 -17.16
N ILE A 41 -1.99 -1.71 -17.12
CA ILE A 41 -2.41 -2.44 -18.33
C ILE A 41 -3.45 -1.61 -19.10
N TYR A 42 -4.43 -1.04 -18.42
CA TYR A 42 -5.43 -0.17 -19.06
C TYR A 42 -4.79 1.04 -19.75
N GLN A 43 -3.85 1.72 -19.08
CA GLN A 43 -3.15 2.89 -19.64
C GLN A 43 -2.33 2.56 -20.90
N VAL A 44 -1.71 1.38 -20.93
CA VAL A 44 -0.97 0.90 -22.11
C VAL A 44 -1.93 0.56 -23.26
N ASN A 45 -3.05 -0.12 -22.97
CA ASN A 45 -4.06 -0.45 -24.00
C ASN A 45 -4.74 0.78 -24.58
N ALA A 46 -4.96 1.81 -23.75
CA ALA A 46 -5.49 3.10 -24.18
C ALA A 46 -4.47 3.96 -24.96
N GLN A 47 -3.24 3.45 -25.20
CA GLN A 47 -2.13 4.15 -25.85
C GLN A 47 -1.72 5.47 -25.15
N ILE A 48 -2.06 5.62 -23.88
CA ILE A 48 -1.73 6.82 -23.08
C ILE A 48 -0.28 6.76 -22.62
N LEU A 49 0.21 5.57 -22.29
CA LEU A 49 1.59 5.33 -21.85
C LEU A 49 2.26 4.31 -22.75
N SER A 50 3.55 4.55 -23.07
CA SER A 50 4.35 3.53 -23.73
C SER A 50 4.55 2.32 -22.80
N PRO A 51 4.62 1.09 -23.34
CA PRO A 51 4.85 -0.11 -22.53
C PRO A 51 6.12 -0.01 -21.67
N LEU A 52 7.20 0.56 -22.21
CA LEU A 52 8.45 0.75 -21.50
C LEU A 52 8.27 1.70 -20.30
N THR A 53 7.59 2.83 -20.51
CA THR A 53 7.29 3.80 -19.44
C THR A 53 6.42 3.16 -18.36
N ALA A 54 5.39 2.40 -18.73
CA ALA A 54 4.51 1.71 -17.79
C ALA A 54 5.25 0.70 -16.92
N VAL A 55 6.17 -0.08 -17.51
CA VAL A 55 7.02 -1.04 -16.78
C VAL A 55 7.90 -0.33 -15.75
N LEU A 56 8.58 0.75 -16.15
CA LEU A 56 9.45 1.52 -15.25
C LEU A 56 8.68 2.08 -14.05
N ILE A 57 7.51 2.71 -14.30
CA ILE A 57 6.68 3.25 -13.22
C ILE A 57 6.19 2.12 -12.31
N THR A 58 5.81 0.97 -12.88
CA THR A 58 5.36 -0.19 -12.09
C THR A 58 6.45 -0.69 -11.15
N ILE A 59 7.70 -0.80 -11.63
CA ILE A 59 8.84 -1.20 -10.79
C ILE A 59 9.03 -0.23 -9.62
N VAL A 60 9.05 1.08 -9.91
CA VAL A 60 9.22 2.11 -8.86
C VAL A 60 8.08 2.06 -7.85
N MET A 61 6.84 1.95 -8.32
CA MET A 61 5.67 1.84 -7.45
C MET A 61 5.79 0.61 -6.54
N TYR A 62 6.16 -0.54 -7.08
CA TYR A 62 6.27 -1.77 -6.32
C TYR A 62 7.34 -1.70 -5.23
N LEU A 63 8.50 -1.10 -5.53
CA LEU A 63 9.53 -0.84 -4.54
C LEU A 63 9.02 0.04 -3.40
N PHE A 64 8.24 1.07 -3.73
CA PHE A 64 7.64 1.96 -2.74
C PHE A 64 6.60 1.25 -1.86
N LEU A 65 5.72 0.45 -2.48
CA LEU A 65 4.72 -0.33 -1.76
C LEU A 65 5.36 -1.35 -0.81
N TYR A 66 6.42 -2.02 -1.25
CA TYR A 66 7.18 -2.93 -0.41
C TYR A 66 7.82 -2.21 0.78
N GLY A 67 8.39 -1.02 0.56
CA GLY A 67 8.95 -0.19 1.62
C GLY A 67 7.92 0.23 2.66
N GLN A 68 6.72 0.63 2.21
CA GLN A 68 5.62 0.96 3.11
C GLN A 68 5.15 -0.26 3.92
N PHE A 69 4.98 -1.40 3.27
CA PHE A 69 4.58 -2.63 3.94
C PHE A 69 5.56 -3.03 5.04
N ARG A 70 6.86 -2.98 4.75
CA ARG A 70 7.91 -3.29 5.73
C ARG A 70 7.87 -2.33 6.92
N THR A 71 7.67 -1.04 6.65
CA THR A 71 7.58 -0.01 7.69
C THR A 71 6.34 -0.21 8.57
N ALA A 72 5.18 -0.48 7.97
CA ALA A 72 3.93 -0.74 8.69
C ALA A 72 4.04 -1.97 9.60
N GLN A 73 4.64 -3.05 9.10
CA GLN A 73 4.88 -4.27 9.88
C GLN A 73 5.83 -4.03 11.06
N LYS A 74 6.93 -3.30 10.84
CA LYS A 74 7.86 -2.93 11.91
C LYS A 74 7.19 -2.10 13.00
N ASN A 75 6.37 -1.12 12.62
CA ASN A 75 5.63 -0.29 13.57
C ASN A 75 4.64 -1.11 14.40
N LYS A 76 3.97 -2.08 13.77
CA LYS A 76 3.06 -3.01 14.45
C LYS A 76 3.77 -3.86 15.49
N GLU A 77 4.92 -4.44 15.13
CA GLU A 77 5.75 -5.24 16.04
C GLU A 77 6.26 -4.41 17.23
N GLN A 78 6.70 -3.16 16.97
CA GLN A 78 7.12 -2.25 18.03
C GLN A 78 5.96 -1.91 18.98
N LYS A 79 4.76 -1.65 18.44
CA LYS A 79 3.59 -1.36 19.24
C LYS A 79 3.22 -2.56 20.13
N GLN A 80 3.21 -3.77 19.58
CA GLN A 80 2.96 -5.00 20.34
C GLN A 80 3.99 -5.21 21.46
N LYS A 81 5.29 -5.01 21.19
CA LYS A 81 6.33 -5.08 22.22
C LYS A 81 6.13 -4.04 23.32
N SER A 82 5.74 -2.82 22.96
CA SER A 82 5.48 -1.75 23.94
C SER A 82 4.26 -2.04 24.83
N GLU A 83 3.19 -2.62 24.26
CA GLU A 83 2.01 -3.01 25.01
C GLU A 83 2.32 -4.18 25.95
N LEU A 84 3.08 -5.18 25.50
CA LEU A 84 3.54 -6.30 26.32
C LEU A 84 4.40 -5.83 27.50
N ASN A 85 5.32 -4.89 27.27
CA ASN A 85 6.16 -4.33 28.34
C ASN A 85 5.34 -3.55 29.37
N LYS A 86 4.31 -2.80 28.94
CA LYS A 86 3.39 -2.09 29.85
C LYS A 86 2.56 -3.04 30.71
N MET A 87 2.17 -4.20 30.16
CA MET A 87 1.47 -5.24 30.91
C MET A 87 2.39 -5.85 31.96
N LYS A 88 3.62 -6.22 31.57
CA LYS A 88 4.62 -6.75 32.52
C LYS A 88 4.97 -5.78 33.65
N SER A 89 5.06 -4.48 33.38
CA SER A 89 5.38 -3.48 34.41
C SER A 89 4.24 -3.14 35.38
N LYS A 90 3.01 -3.56 35.08
CA LYS A 90 1.84 -3.37 35.96
C LYS A 90 1.54 -4.59 36.83
N ASP A 91 2.16 -5.72 36.52
CA ASP A 91 1.97 -7.01 37.20
C ASP A 91 2.98 -7.22 38.35
N ILE A 92 4.00 -6.35 38.43
CA ILE A 92 4.95 -6.17 39.55
C ILE A 92 4.51 -4.98 40.39
#